data_AF-A0A0W1SV79-F1
#
_entry.id   AF-A0A0W1SV79-F1
#
_cell.length_a   1.000
_cell.length_b   1.000
_cell.length_c   1.000
_cell.angle_alpha   90.00
_cell.angle_beta   90.00
_cell.angle_gamma   90.00
#
_symmetry.space_group_name_H-M   'P 1'
#
loop_
_entity.id
_entity.type
_entity.pdbx_description
1 polymer ?
#
loop_
_entity_poly.entity_id
_entity_poly.type
_entity_poly.pdbx_seq_one_letter_code
_entity_poly.pdbx_strand_id
1 'polypeptide(L)'
;MSEFNRFGTRCTIRLVTQTVDEFFEHAESETILEQCAVKQLHHLDGMDETWATEFGLNYAQMRFVQDAIPGNEDAGYSEALVGVDGEWRGIRVEAMPKEKEVIDFDPTESVGRLLPGADNRTVRTYRRS
;
A
#
# COMPACT_ATOMS: atom_id res chain seq x y z
N MET A 1 -18.88 42.42 7.72
CA MET A 1 -18.54 41.11 8.32
C MET A 1 -19.52 40.09 7.78
N SER A 2 -19.09 39.23 6.85
CA SER A 2 -19.77 37.96 6.57
C SER A 2 -18.69 36.95 6.19
N GLU A 3 -18.47 35.99 7.09
CA GLU A 3 -17.56 34.87 6.91
C GLU A 3 -17.94 34.06 5.66
N PHE A 4 -17.01 33.98 4.72
CA PHE A 4 -17.07 33.02 3.63
C PHE A 4 -16.47 31.71 4.15
N ASN A 5 -17.33 30.86 4.71
CA ASN A 5 -16.99 29.53 5.18
C ASN A 5 -16.60 28.65 3.97
N ARG A 6 -15.30 28.63 3.64
CA ARG A 6 -14.76 27.74 2.61
C ARG A 6 -14.67 26.35 3.24
N PHE A 7 -15.62 25.49 2.90
CA PHE A 7 -15.53 24.06 3.16
C PHE A 7 -14.20 23.54 2.60
N GLY A 8 -13.23 23.30 3.47
CA GLY A 8 -11.99 22.63 3.10
C GLY A 8 -12.35 21.20 2.68
N THR A 9 -12.21 20.89 1.39
CA THR A 9 -12.24 19.51 0.91
C THR A 9 -11.19 18.71 1.67
N ARG A 10 -11.65 17.72 2.45
CA ARG A 10 -10.75 16.76 3.10
C ARG A 10 -10.10 15.93 2.01
N CYS A 11 -8.80 16.09 1.80
CA CYS A 11 -8.01 15.30 0.87
C CYS A 11 -7.29 14.20 1.65
N THR A 12 -7.25 12.99 1.09
CA THR A 12 -6.43 11.89 1.60
C THR A 12 -5.44 11.51 0.51
N ILE A 13 -4.16 11.51 0.85
CA ILE A 13 -3.07 11.08 -0.03
C ILE A 13 -2.58 9.72 0.50
N ARG A 14 -2.32 8.78 -0.42
CA ARG A 14 -1.68 7.49 -0.14
C ARG A 14 -0.43 7.39 -0.99
N LEU A 15 0.69 7.11 -0.34
CA LEU A 15 1.98 6.87 -0.98
C LEU A 15 2.31 5.38 -0.80
N VAL A 16 2.86 4.75 -1.84
CA VAL A 16 3.24 3.33 -1.86
C VAL A 16 4.58 3.21 -2.55
N THR A 17 5.54 2.54 -1.90
CA THR A 17 6.85 2.21 -2.46
C THR A 17 7.21 0.76 -2.13
N GLN A 18 8.20 0.22 -2.84
CA GLN A 18 8.84 -1.08 -2.57
C GLN A 18 10.20 -0.93 -1.89
N THR A 19 10.72 0.29 -1.81
CA THR A 19 12.08 0.65 -1.38
C THR A 19 11.96 1.65 -0.24
N VAL A 20 12.27 1.19 0.97
CA VAL A 20 12.01 1.95 2.19
C VAL A 20 12.90 3.20 2.30
N ASP A 21 14.09 3.12 1.72
CA ASP A 21 15.15 4.12 1.68
C ASP A 21 14.73 5.39 0.90
N GLU A 22 13.88 5.27 -0.11
CA GLU A 22 13.40 6.41 -0.93
C GLU A 22 12.77 7.54 -0.10
N PHE A 23 12.17 7.20 1.04
CA PHE A 23 11.58 8.19 1.92
C PHE A 23 12.57 8.90 2.84
N PHE A 24 13.78 8.37 2.99
CA PHE A 24 14.83 8.90 3.86
C PHE A 24 15.99 9.53 3.07
N GLU A 25 15.96 9.45 1.74
CA GLU A 25 16.96 10.12 0.87
C GLU A 25 16.90 11.66 0.97
N HIS A 26 15.73 12.22 1.27
CA HIS A 26 15.48 13.66 1.30
C HIS A 26 14.69 14.06 2.55
N ALA A 27 15.10 15.14 3.21
CA ALA A 27 14.45 15.64 4.43
C ALA A 27 12.97 16.01 4.22
N GLU A 28 12.63 16.45 3.01
CA GLU A 28 11.24 16.70 2.63
C GLU A 28 10.39 15.42 2.59
N SER A 29 10.97 14.30 2.13
CA SER A 29 10.32 12.99 2.08
C SER A 29 10.12 12.41 3.49
N GLU A 30 11.08 12.61 4.37
CA GLU A 30 11.00 12.21 5.78
C GLU A 30 9.85 12.96 6.48
N THR A 31 9.76 14.28 6.27
CA THR A 31 8.65 15.10 6.80
C THR A 31 7.30 14.58 6.34
N ILE A 32 7.18 14.11 5.08
CA ILE A 32 5.94 13.54 4.56
C ILE A 32 5.57 12.24 5.31
N LEU A 33 6.54 11.37 5.58
CA LEU A 33 6.30 10.16 6.38
C LEU A 33 5.87 10.48 7.81
N GLU A 34 6.52 11.44 8.46
CA GLU A 34 6.19 11.84 9.84
C GLU A 34 4.73 12.31 9.95
N GLN A 35 4.26 13.11 8.99
CA GLN A 35 2.90 13.65 8.99
C GLN A 35 1.81 12.64 8.58
N CYS A 36 2.18 11.43 8.14
CA CYS A 36 1.22 10.38 7.88
C CYS A 36 0.66 9.79 9.19
N ALA A 37 -0.64 9.97 9.41
CA ALA A 37 -1.39 9.40 10.54
C ALA A 37 -1.45 7.86 10.52
N VAL A 38 -1.31 7.27 9.32
CA VAL A 38 -1.31 5.82 9.13
C VAL A 38 -0.05 5.41 8.38
N LYS A 39 0.65 4.42 8.92
CA LYS A 39 1.81 3.76 8.29
C LYS A 39 1.52 2.27 8.21
N GLN A 40 1.74 1.65 7.05
CA GLN A 40 1.51 0.22 6.84
C GLN A 40 2.75 -0.39 6.23
N LEU A 41 3.40 -1.27 6.98
CA LEU A 41 4.62 -1.96 6.60
C LEU A 41 4.27 -3.42 6.30
N HIS A 42 4.36 -3.82 5.05
CA HIS A 42 4.31 -5.23 4.67
C HIS A 42 5.66 -5.90 4.96
N HIS A 43 5.79 -7.19 4.63
CA HIS A 43 7.07 -7.89 4.65
C HIS A 43 8.18 -7.06 3.99
N LEU A 44 9.27 -6.84 4.72
CA LEU A 44 10.43 -6.08 4.27
C LEU A 44 11.70 -6.84 4.63
N ASP A 45 12.29 -7.52 3.64
CA ASP A 45 13.50 -8.35 3.79
C ASP A 45 14.73 -7.52 4.24
N GLY A 46 14.75 -6.23 3.91
CA GLY A 46 15.80 -5.28 4.30
C GLY A 46 15.54 -4.51 5.60
N MET A 47 14.51 -4.85 6.37
CA MET A 47 14.24 -4.19 7.64
C MET A 47 15.42 -4.44 8.61
N ASP A 48 15.98 -3.37 9.18
CA ASP A 48 17.08 -3.44 10.15
C ASP A 48 16.83 -2.50 11.34
N GLU A 49 17.77 -2.47 12.29
CA GLU A 49 17.65 -1.62 13.49
C GLU A 49 17.65 -0.12 13.16
N THR A 50 18.31 0.29 12.08
CA THR A 50 18.34 1.68 11.62
C THR A 50 16.95 2.08 11.19
N TRP A 51 16.35 1.33 10.26
CA TRP A 51 14.99 1.61 9.78
C TRP A 51 13.94 1.46 10.87
N ALA A 52 14.09 0.46 11.75
CA ALA A 52 13.20 0.31 12.89
C ALA A 52 13.21 1.57 13.78
N THR A 53 14.39 2.16 14.00
CA THR A 53 14.52 3.40 14.77
C THR A 53 13.83 4.57 14.07
N GLU A 54 14.04 4.74 12.77
CA GLU A 54 13.41 5.80 11.97
C GLU A 54 11.87 5.70 11.96
N PHE A 55 11.32 4.48 11.92
CA PHE A 55 9.88 4.26 12.03
C PHE A 55 9.34 4.29 13.47
N GLY A 56 10.20 4.40 14.48
CA GLY A 56 9.82 4.33 15.89
C GLY A 56 9.33 2.95 16.35
N LEU A 57 9.82 1.89 15.71
CA LEU A 57 9.51 0.50 16.03
C LEU A 57 10.39 -0.04 17.16
N ASN A 58 9.81 -0.89 18.00
CA ASN A 58 10.60 -1.71 18.92
C ASN A 58 11.10 -2.99 18.23
N TYR A 59 12.01 -3.71 18.90
CA TYR A 59 12.59 -4.94 18.36
C TYR A 59 11.54 -5.98 17.95
N ALA A 60 10.48 -6.19 18.74
CA ALA A 60 9.45 -7.18 18.41
C ALA A 60 8.66 -6.78 17.15
N GLN A 61 8.39 -5.48 16.96
CA GLN A 61 7.74 -4.95 15.76
C GLN A 61 8.65 -5.04 14.53
N MET A 62 9.93 -4.72 14.68
CA MET A 62 10.94 -4.92 13.63
C MET A 62 10.98 -6.39 13.19
N ARG A 63 11.06 -7.32 14.15
CA ARG A 63 11.04 -8.76 13.88
C ARG A 63 9.75 -9.21 13.19
N PHE A 64 8.61 -8.67 13.60
CA PHE A 64 7.35 -8.95 12.94
C PHE A 64 7.38 -8.54 11.46
N VAL A 65 7.92 -7.36 11.13
CA VAL A 65 8.00 -6.88 9.74
C VAL A 65 8.99 -7.72 8.91
N GLN A 66 10.12 -8.10 9.49
CA GLN A 66 11.09 -9.00 8.85
C GLN A 66 10.48 -10.38 8.55
N ASP A 67 9.78 -10.96 9.52
CA ASP A 67 9.29 -12.34 9.46
C ASP A 67 7.85 -12.42 8.89
N ALA A 68 7.23 -11.28 8.56
CA ALA A 68 5.87 -11.21 8.03
C ALA A 68 5.72 -12.04 6.75
N ILE A 69 4.59 -12.73 6.60
CA ILE A 69 4.33 -13.51 5.39
C ILE A 69 4.10 -12.57 4.19
N PRO A 70 4.95 -12.63 3.15
CA PRO A 70 4.69 -11.92 1.90
C PRO A 70 3.46 -12.54 1.23
N GLY A 71 2.59 -11.69 0.66
CA GLY A 71 1.39 -12.16 -0.02
C GLY A 71 1.75 -13.10 -1.18
N ASN A 72 1.34 -14.37 -1.08
CA ASN A 72 1.51 -15.36 -2.13
C ASN A 72 0.28 -16.29 -2.21
N GLU A 73 0.18 -17.04 -3.31
CA GLU A 73 -0.96 -17.92 -3.58
C GLU A 73 -1.10 -19.04 -2.53
N ASP A 74 0.04 -19.58 -2.04
CA ASP A 74 0.06 -20.69 -1.08
C ASP A 74 -0.51 -20.30 0.28
N ALA A 75 -0.13 -19.13 0.78
CA ALA A 75 -0.64 -18.60 2.05
C ALA A 75 -2.08 -18.10 1.90
N GLY A 76 -2.40 -17.47 0.77
CA GLY A 76 -3.71 -16.87 0.51
C GLY A 76 -3.97 -15.56 1.27
N TYR A 77 -2.95 -15.02 1.93
CA TYR A 77 -2.96 -13.73 2.63
C TYR A 77 -1.54 -13.14 2.67
N SER A 78 -1.46 -11.85 3.03
CA SER A 78 -0.20 -11.21 3.46
C SER A 78 -0.33 -10.71 4.89
N GLU A 79 0.80 -10.57 5.57
CA GLU A 79 0.87 -9.89 6.86
C GLU A 79 1.42 -8.47 6.69
N ALA A 80 0.97 -7.57 7.56
CA ALA A 80 1.47 -6.22 7.63
C ALA A 80 1.42 -5.70 9.07
N LEU A 81 2.35 -4.83 9.42
CA LEU A 81 2.30 -4.03 10.64
C LEU A 81 1.67 -2.68 10.31
N VAL A 82 0.56 -2.34 10.96
CA VAL A 82 -0.12 -1.05 10.79
C VAL A 82 0.05 -0.20 12.04
N GLY A 83 0.53 1.02 11.84
CA GLY A 83 0.68 2.07 12.84
C GLY A 83 -0.39 3.13 12.65
N VAL A 84 -1.17 3.41 13.69
CA VAL A 84 -2.15 4.50 13.74
C VAL A 84 -1.82 5.37 14.94
N ASP A 85 -1.48 6.63 14.70
CA ASP A 85 -1.12 7.59 15.75
C ASP A 85 -0.06 7.05 16.74
N GLY A 86 0.91 6.28 16.23
CA GLY A 86 1.99 5.67 17.02
C GLY A 86 1.67 4.31 17.65
N GLU A 87 0.42 3.85 17.60
CA GLU A 87 0.06 2.50 18.02
C GLU A 87 0.17 1.49 16.88
N TRP A 88 0.99 0.45 17.08
CA TRP A 88 1.22 -0.59 16.08
C TRP A 88 0.46 -1.87 16.38
N ARG A 89 -0.12 -2.48 15.34
CA ARG A 89 -0.78 -3.80 15.38
C ARG A 89 -0.43 -4.60 14.13
N GLY A 90 -0.14 -5.89 14.32
CA GLY A 90 -0.06 -6.83 13.21
C GLY A 90 -1.45 -7.10 12.66
N ILE A 91 -1.58 -7.11 11.34
CA ILE A 91 -2.81 -7.43 10.62
C ILE A 91 -2.55 -8.48 9.55
N ARG A 92 -3.62 -9.16 9.18
CA ARG A 92 -3.68 -10.05 8.04
C ARG A 92 -4.52 -9.40 6.95
N VAL A 93 -3.97 -9.32 5.74
CA VAL A 93 -4.61 -8.73 4.57
C VAL A 93 -4.97 -9.85 3.60
N GLU A 94 -6.26 -9.98 3.31
CA GLU A 94 -6.81 -10.98 2.41
C GLU A 94 -7.58 -10.30 1.28
N ALA A 95 -7.35 -10.77 0.06
CA ALA A 95 -8.15 -10.37 -1.08
C ALA A 95 -9.51 -11.08 -1.06
N MET A 96 -10.57 -10.33 -1.27
CA MET A 96 -11.89 -10.89 -1.54
C MET A 96 -11.88 -11.66 -2.87
N PRO A 97 -12.82 -12.61 -3.09
CA PRO A 97 -12.84 -13.40 -4.33
C PRO A 97 -12.76 -12.57 -5.62
N LYS A 98 -13.46 -11.43 -5.67
CA LYS A 98 -13.43 -10.53 -6.83
C LYS A 98 -12.11 -9.78 -7.01
N GLU A 99 -11.40 -9.52 -5.92
CA GLU A 99 -10.08 -8.89 -5.95
C GLU A 99 -9.02 -9.89 -6.39
N LYS A 100 -9.16 -11.17 -6.02
CA LYS A 100 -8.30 -12.26 -6.53
C LYS A 100 -8.35 -12.38 -8.04
N GLU A 101 -9.51 -12.23 -8.66
CA GLU A 101 -9.63 -12.21 -10.13
C GLU A 101 -8.82 -11.09 -10.80
N VAL A 102 -8.52 -9.99 -10.11
CA VAL A 102 -7.64 -8.92 -10.60
C VAL A 102 -6.17 -9.25 -10.37
N ILE A 103 -5.85 -9.87 -9.23
CA ILE A 103 -4.48 -10.27 -8.86
C ILE A 103 -3.97 -11.38 -9.79
N ASP A 104 -4.80 -12.38 -10.04
CA ASP A 104 -4.46 -13.56 -10.83
C ASP A 104 -4.57 -13.29 -12.35
N PHE A 105 -4.85 -12.05 -12.75
CA PHE A 105 -5.02 -11.69 -14.16
C PHE A 105 -3.67 -11.61 -14.87
N ASP A 106 -3.41 -12.57 -15.77
CA ASP A 106 -2.34 -12.45 -16.75
C ASP A 106 -2.86 -11.84 -18.07
N PRO A 107 -2.42 -10.63 -18.47
CA PRO A 107 -2.85 -9.99 -19.71
C PRO A 107 -2.46 -10.75 -20.99
N THR A 108 -1.46 -11.63 -20.94
CA THR A 108 -0.97 -12.41 -22.08
C THR A 108 -1.75 -13.71 -22.29
N GLU A 109 -2.27 -14.31 -21.22
CA GLU A 109 -3.07 -15.54 -21.27
C GLU A 109 -4.59 -15.25 -21.28
N SER A 110 -5.01 -14.10 -20.72
CA SER A 110 -6.42 -13.78 -20.48
C SER A 110 -7.04 -12.91 -21.58
N VAL A 111 -6.66 -13.13 -22.85
CA VAL A 111 -7.16 -12.38 -24.01
C VAL A 111 -8.68 -12.59 -24.16
N GLY A 112 -9.47 -11.66 -23.62
CA GLY A 112 -10.94 -11.65 -23.70
C GLY A 112 -11.67 -11.70 -22.36
N ARG A 113 -10.97 -11.90 -21.23
CA ARG A 113 -11.59 -11.75 -19.91
C ARG A 113 -11.47 -10.29 -19.46
N LEU A 114 -12.60 -9.59 -19.44
CA LEU A 114 -12.71 -8.24 -18.90
C LEU A 114 -12.48 -8.29 -17.39
N LEU A 115 -11.63 -7.40 -16.86
CA LEU A 115 -11.45 -7.23 -15.42
C LEU A 115 -12.81 -6.94 -14.76
N PRO A 116 -13.03 -7.42 -13.54
CA PRO A 116 -14.28 -7.18 -12.81
C PRO A 116 -14.55 -5.67 -12.65
N GLY A 117 -15.62 -5.17 -13.29
CA GLY A 117 -15.96 -3.74 -13.28
C GLY A 117 -15.58 -2.95 -14.53
N ALA A 118 -14.96 -3.60 -15.53
CA ALA A 118 -14.85 -3.02 -16.87
C ALA A 118 -16.24 -2.93 -17.51
N ASP A 119 -16.88 -1.77 -17.41
CA ASP A 119 -18.11 -1.46 -18.16
C ASP A 119 -17.81 -1.58 -19.66
N ASN A 120 -18.76 -2.11 -20.42
CA ASN A 120 -18.64 -2.55 -21.82
C ASN A 120 -18.49 -1.38 -22.81
N ARG A 121 -18.02 -0.21 -22.37
CA ARG A 121 -18.09 1.08 -23.06
C ARG A 121 -16.77 1.62 -23.61
N THR A 122 -15.66 0.93 -23.43
CA THR A 122 -14.37 1.36 -23.99
C THR A 122 -13.66 0.28 -24.78
N VAL A 123 -14.36 -0.33 -25.74
CA VAL A 123 -13.67 -0.86 -26.93
C VAL A 123 -13.48 0.30 -27.90
N ARG A 124 -12.55 1.21 -27.61
CA ARG A 124 -12.00 2.09 -28.65
C ARG A 124 -11.09 1.23 -29.51
N THR A 125 -11.64 0.74 -30.61
CA THR A 125 -10.91 0.05 -31.68
C THR A 125 -9.71 0.90 -32.11
N TYR A 126 -8.50 0.49 -31.73
CA TYR A 126 -7.29 1.01 -32.35
C TYR A 126 -7.12 0.32 -33.71
N ARG A 127 -7.77 0.88 -34.73
CA ARG A 127 -7.55 0.48 -36.13
C ARG A 127 -6.28 1.19 -36.59
N ARG A 128 -5.14 0.49 -36.64
CA ARG A 128 -3.95 0.97 -37.36
C ARG A 128 -4.34 1.17 -38.83
N SER A 129 -4.20 2.41 -39.30
CA SER A 129 -4.01 2.74 -40.71
C SER A 129 -2.57 2.46 -41.11
#